data_AF-A0A833EPY6-F1
#
_entry.id   AF-A0A833EPY6-F1
#
_cell.length_a   1.000
_cell.length_b   1.000
_cell.length_c   1.000
_cell.angle_alpha   90.00
_cell.angle_beta   90.00
_cell.angle_gamma   90.00
#
_symmetry.space_group_name_H-M   'P 1'
#
loop_
_entity.id
_entity.type
_entity.pdbx_description
1 polymer ?
#
loop_
_entity_poly.entity_id
_entity_poly.type
_entity_poly.pdbx_seq_one_letter_code
_entity_poly.pdbx_strand_id
1 'polypeptide(L)'
;KNFKDWCDWYTQQNNPLFIPEAWNTAPSAANFLFAFGNYNTIGTAPFAIDDLKPDDDSAIEKLYLAMKYLGPEILKHQGREGTMTGFLLNDSQRSVDVQMGDYNVVIELYSRRGRIVVDDAFGLVIKTGEKEFLVAGSRALISFKSLVSPKEKYGIGTVQEIVHTNGQWKSGRRLNGDETHRGRAVKLPMEEIGIQRVTVYHYR
;
A
#
# COMPACT_ATOMS: atom_id res chain seq x y z
N LYS A 1 9.97 0.12 20.94
CA LYS A 1 9.37 -1.16 20.46
C LYS A 1 8.86 -0.93 19.05
N ASN A 2 9.11 -1.86 18.13
CA ASN A 2 8.65 -1.71 16.74
C ASN A 2 7.12 -1.85 16.71
N PHE A 3 6.43 -1.06 15.90
CA PHE A 3 4.98 -1.15 15.73
C PHE A 3 4.52 -2.57 15.36
N LYS A 4 5.32 -3.26 14.54
CA LYS A 4 5.09 -4.65 14.17
C LYS A 4 5.01 -5.58 15.38
N ASP A 5 5.93 -5.44 16.34
CA ASP A 5 5.99 -6.28 17.53
C ASP A 5 4.70 -6.16 18.37
N TRP A 6 4.14 -4.96 18.45
CA TRP A 6 2.86 -4.75 19.12
C TRP A 6 1.72 -5.45 18.40
N CYS A 7 1.64 -5.31 17.07
CA CYS A 7 0.62 -6.00 16.28
C CYS A 7 0.72 -7.52 16.45
N ASP A 8 1.93 -8.08 16.41
CA ASP A 8 2.19 -9.51 16.62
C ASP A 8 1.72 -9.97 18.02
N TRP A 9 1.94 -9.17 19.06
CA TRP A 9 1.50 -9.50 20.42
C TRP A 9 -0.02 -9.49 20.58
N TYR A 10 -0.71 -8.50 20.01
CA TYR A 10 -2.16 -8.36 20.16
C TYR A 10 -2.98 -9.25 19.23
N THR A 11 -2.36 -9.89 18.24
CA THR A 11 -3.02 -10.85 17.33
C THR A 11 -2.72 -12.31 17.64
N GLN A 12 -2.05 -12.57 18.75
CA GLN A 12 -1.88 -13.94 19.24
C GLN A 12 -3.25 -14.63 19.35
N GLN A 13 -3.28 -15.92 18.99
CA GLN A 13 -4.50 -16.75 18.96
C GLN A 13 -5.55 -16.34 17.91
N ASN A 14 -5.13 -15.70 16.83
CA ASN A 14 -6.01 -15.24 15.73
C ASN A 14 -7.04 -14.19 16.18
N ASN A 15 -6.74 -13.43 17.24
CA ASN A 15 -7.58 -12.31 17.65
C ASN A 15 -7.57 -11.22 16.56
N PRO A 16 -8.74 -10.64 16.20
CA PRO A 16 -8.77 -9.48 15.33
C PRO A 16 -8.04 -8.31 15.99
N LEU A 17 -7.30 -7.52 15.21
CA LEU A 17 -6.59 -6.36 15.73
C LEU A 17 -7.51 -5.13 15.75
N PHE A 18 -7.72 -4.54 16.93
CA PHE A 18 -8.23 -3.18 17.06
C PHE A 18 -7.12 -2.31 17.66
N ILE A 19 -6.86 -1.15 17.06
CA ILE A 19 -5.87 -0.18 17.59
C ILE A 19 -6.66 0.95 18.26
N PRO A 20 -6.93 0.86 19.58
CA PRO A 20 -7.86 1.76 20.28
C PRO A 20 -7.31 3.16 20.47
N GLU A 21 -5.99 3.32 20.39
CA GLU A 21 -5.34 4.60 20.59
C GLU A 21 -3.98 4.62 19.88
N ALA A 22 -3.71 5.70 19.15
CA ALA A 22 -2.38 6.06 18.67
C ALA A 22 -2.37 7.54 18.27
N TRP A 23 -1.21 8.18 18.34
CA TRP A 23 -1.08 9.60 17.97
C TRP A 23 -1.59 9.88 16.55
N ASN A 24 -2.17 11.05 16.32
CA ASN A 24 -2.70 11.49 15.01
C ASN A 24 -1.60 11.91 14.00
N THR A 25 -0.47 11.19 13.95
CA THR A 25 0.72 11.57 13.17
C THR A 25 0.88 10.78 11.88
N ALA A 26 1.76 11.25 10.98
CA ALA A 26 2.09 10.54 9.74
C ALA A 26 2.63 9.11 9.96
N PRO A 27 3.53 8.84 10.93
CA PRO A 27 3.92 7.48 11.27
C PRO A 27 2.75 6.59 11.69
N SER A 28 1.78 7.11 12.47
CA SER A 28 0.58 6.35 12.82
C SER A 28 -0.29 6.05 11.61
N ALA A 29 -0.45 7.00 10.69
CA ALA A 29 -1.20 6.79 9.46
C ALA A 29 -0.60 5.65 8.61
N ALA A 30 0.73 5.64 8.46
CA ALA A 30 1.47 4.57 7.79
C ALA A 30 1.29 3.21 8.49
N ASN A 31 1.43 3.21 9.82
CA ASN A 31 1.25 2.03 10.67
C ASN A 31 -0.16 1.44 10.53
N PHE A 32 -1.20 2.26 10.52
CA PHE A 32 -2.58 1.79 10.35
C PHE A 32 -2.79 1.11 9.00
N LEU A 33 -2.28 1.69 7.90
CA LEU A 33 -2.39 1.11 6.57
C LEU A 33 -1.68 -0.25 6.49
N PHE A 34 -0.50 -0.35 7.10
CA PHE A 34 0.22 -1.61 7.27
C PHE A 34 -0.57 -2.63 8.10
N ALA A 35 -1.21 -2.19 9.18
CA ALA A 35 -1.99 -3.05 10.06
C ALA A 35 -3.17 -3.69 9.32
N PHE A 36 -3.96 -2.88 8.60
CA PHE A 36 -5.07 -3.36 7.76
C PHE A 36 -4.63 -4.41 6.74
N GLY A 37 -3.42 -4.28 6.19
CA GLY A 37 -2.90 -5.21 5.20
C GLY A 37 -2.38 -6.54 5.76
N ASN A 38 -2.10 -6.65 7.07
CA ASN A 38 -1.40 -7.82 7.63
C ASN A 38 -2.05 -8.47 8.86
N TYR A 39 -2.92 -7.77 9.60
CA TYR A 39 -3.35 -8.20 10.94
C TYR A 39 -4.87 -8.33 11.09
N ASN A 40 -5.61 -8.46 9.99
CA ASN A 40 -7.08 -8.49 10.01
C ASN A 40 -7.67 -7.34 10.86
N THR A 41 -7.07 -6.15 10.73
CA THR A 41 -7.40 -5.02 11.59
C THR A 41 -8.85 -4.58 11.37
N ILE A 42 -9.62 -4.56 12.44
CA ILE A 42 -11.05 -4.21 12.40
C ILE A 42 -11.32 -2.72 12.61
N GLY A 43 -10.32 -1.96 13.10
CA GLY A 43 -10.44 -0.52 13.25
C GLY A 43 -9.22 0.12 13.91
N THR A 44 -9.17 1.44 13.80
CA THR A 44 -8.18 2.30 14.45
C THR A 44 -8.89 3.53 15.02
N ALA A 45 -8.39 4.05 16.15
CA ALA A 45 -8.91 5.25 16.79
C ALA A 45 -7.73 6.19 17.14
N PRO A 46 -7.43 7.17 16.26
CA PRO A 46 -6.41 8.18 16.51
C PRO A 46 -6.78 9.07 17.70
N PHE A 47 -5.81 9.36 18.55
CA PHE A 47 -5.95 10.23 19.71
C PHE A 47 -5.89 11.72 19.32
N ALA A 48 -6.55 12.58 20.12
CA ALA A 48 -6.52 14.05 20.00
C ALA A 48 -6.92 14.57 18.60
N ILE A 49 -7.94 13.97 17.97
CA ILE A 49 -8.43 14.45 16.67
C ILE A 49 -9.16 15.80 16.78
N ASP A 50 -9.62 16.16 17.98
CA ASP A 50 -10.24 17.44 18.32
C ASP A 50 -9.25 18.61 18.37
N ASP A 51 -7.93 18.32 18.44
CA ASP A 51 -6.87 19.33 18.34
C ASP A 51 -6.53 19.69 16.88
N LEU A 52 -7.04 18.94 15.89
CA LEU A 52 -6.78 19.18 14.47
C LEU A 52 -7.56 20.39 13.96
N LYS A 53 -6.88 21.26 13.20
CA LYS A 53 -7.48 22.43 12.56
C LYS A 53 -7.83 22.14 11.09
N PRO A 54 -8.83 22.83 10.51
CA PRO A 54 -9.23 22.61 9.12
C PRO A 54 -8.12 22.80 8.08
N ASP A 55 -7.14 23.65 8.35
CA ASP A 55 -6.03 23.96 7.44
C ASP A 55 -4.77 23.09 7.70
N ASP A 56 -4.83 22.16 8.65
CA ASP A 56 -3.70 21.29 8.95
C ASP A 56 -3.51 20.25 7.84
N ASP A 57 -2.26 19.99 7.45
CA ASP A 57 -1.91 18.88 6.56
C ASP A 57 -1.98 17.54 7.32
N SER A 58 -3.21 17.07 7.58
CA SER A 58 -3.48 15.91 8.44
C SER A 58 -3.25 14.58 7.72
N ALA A 59 -2.22 13.85 8.13
CA ALA A 59 -1.97 12.50 7.63
C ALA A 59 -3.10 11.51 7.98
N ILE A 60 -3.81 11.74 9.09
CA ILE A 60 -4.98 10.94 9.48
C ILE A 60 -6.15 11.21 8.55
N GLU A 61 -6.39 12.46 8.17
CA GLU A 61 -7.43 12.81 7.20
C GLU A 61 -7.14 12.15 5.84
N LYS A 62 -5.89 12.27 5.35
CA LYS A 62 -5.44 11.61 4.11
C LYS A 62 -5.66 10.09 4.16
N LEU A 63 -5.30 9.46 5.27
CA LEU A 63 -5.54 8.03 5.48
C LEU A 63 -7.02 7.70 5.43
N TYR A 64 -7.86 8.39 6.20
CA TYR A 64 -9.28 8.08 6.28
C TYR A 64 -10.02 8.36 4.97
N LEU A 65 -9.59 9.37 4.22
CA LEU A 65 -10.04 9.57 2.85
C LEU A 65 -9.68 8.35 2.00
N ALA A 66 -8.42 7.92 1.98
CA ALA A 66 -8.02 6.72 1.23
C ALA A 66 -8.81 5.47 1.67
N MET A 67 -9.03 5.29 2.98
CA MET A 67 -9.78 4.16 3.54
C MET A 67 -11.25 4.14 3.13
N LYS A 68 -11.88 5.29 2.83
CA LYS A 68 -13.25 5.30 2.26
C LYS A 68 -13.31 4.58 0.91
N TYR A 69 -12.24 4.60 0.13
CA TYR A 69 -12.16 3.85 -1.13
C TYR A 69 -11.65 2.42 -0.92
N LEU A 70 -10.65 2.24 -0.06
CA LEU A 70 -9.97 0.95 0.12
C LEU A 70 -10.80 -0.03 0.97
N GLY A 71 -11.62 0.48 1.90
CA GLY A 71 -12.36 -0.32 2.88
C GLY A 71 -13.16 -1.48 2.28
N PRO A 72 -14.01 -1.27 1.25
CA PRO A 72 -14.74 -2.37 0.61
C PRO A 72 -13.85 -3.47 0.03
N GLU A 73 -12.69 -3.12 -0.53
CA GLU A 73 -11.74 -4.11 -1.04
C GLU A 73 -11.00 -4.81 0.11
N ILE A 74 -10.54 -4.06 1.11
CA ILE A 74 -9.90 -4.63 2.31
C ILE A 74 -10.82 -5.67 2.96
N LEU A 75 -12.11 -5.36 3.15
CA LEU A 75 -13.08 -6.28 3.76
C LEU A 75 -13.29 -7.58 2.95
N LYS A 76 -13.20 -7.54 1.62
CA LYS A 76 -13.28 -8.76 0.78
C LYS A 76 -12.07 -9.67 0.96
N HIS A 77 -10.94 -9.10 1.40
CA HIS A 77 -9.64 -9.77 1.49
C HIS A 77 -9.20 -10.07 2.93
N GLN A 78 -9.86 -9.50 3.94
CA GLN A 78 -9.61 -9.84 5.35
C GLN A 78 -9.80 -11.35 5.59
N GLY A 79 -8.89 -11.92 6.38
CA GLY A 79 -8.84 -13.36 6.69
C GLY A 79 -8.38 -14.25 5.53
N ARG A 80 -8.01 -13.69 4.37
CA ARG A 80 -7.56 -14.46 3.20
C ARG A 80 -6.07 -14.29 2.95
N GLU A 81 -5.31 -15.31 3.31
CA GLU A 81 -3.86 -15.36 3.14
C GLU A 81 -3.43 -15.14 1.68
N GLY A 82 -2.35 -14.39 1.49
CA GLY A 82 -1.73 -14.18 0.17
C GLY A 82 -2.50 -13.27 -0.80
N THR A 83 -3.63 -12.67 -0.38
CA THR A 83 -4.43 -11.80 -1.25
C THR A 83 -4.29 -10.31 -0.95
N MET A 84 -3.71 -9.96 0.20
CA MET A 84 -3.42 -8.60 0.60
C MET A 84 -2.15 -8.59 1.45
N THR A 85 -1.36 -7.53 1.35
CA THR A 85 -0.21 -7.27 2.22
C THR A 85 -0.05 -5.77 2.44
N GLY A 86 0.29 -5.39 3.67
CA GLY A 86 0.75 -4.04 3.98
C GLY A 86 2.27 -3.99 4.06
N PHE A 87 2.89 -2.85 3.75
CA PHE A 87 4.33 -2.69 3.85
C PHE A 87 4.72 -1.42 4.62
N LEU A 88 5.83 -1.53 5.37
CA LEU A 88 6.57 -0.43 5.99
C LEU A 88 8.04 -0.67 5.65
N LEU A 89 8.63 0.25 4.89
CA LEU A 89 10.02 0.19 4.46
C LEU A 89 10.79 1.36 5.03
N ASN A 90 12.08 1.14 5.28
CA ASN A 90 13.03 2.15 5.73
C ASN A 90 14.45 1.69 5.42
N ASP A 91 15.47 2.40 5.91
CA ASP A 91 16.87 2.03 5.69
C ASP A 91 17.29 0.65 6.20
N SER A 92 16.62 0.13 7.24
CA SER A 92 16.89 -1.22 7.76
C SER A 92 16.18 -2.32 6.94
N GLN A 93 15.04 -2.00 6.32
CA GLN A 93 14.27 -2.89 5.45
C GLN A 93 13.85 -2.14 4.19
N ARG A 94 14.71 -2.15 3.17
CA ARG A 94 14.54 -1.33 1.95
C ARG A 94 13.65 -1.97 0.87
N SER A 95 13.38 -3.28 0.99
CA SER A 95 12.57 -4.05 0.06
C SER A 95 11.84 -5.17 0.79
N VAL A 96 10.67 -5.57 0.31
CA VAL A 96 10.01 -6.83 0.67
C VAL A 96 9.51 -7.54 -0.59
N ASP A 97 9.58 -8.86 -0.56
CA ASP A 97 9.08 -9.74 -1.62
C ASP A 97 7.89 -10.52 -1.04
N VAL A 98 6.74 -10.46 -1.70
CA VAL A 98 5.50 -11.08 -1.24
C VAL A 98 4.89 -11.91 -2.36
N GLN A 99 4.68 -13.20 -2.10
CA GLN A 99 3.96 -14.07 -3.01
C GLN A 99 2.44 -13.77 -2.95
N MET A 100 1.85 -13.48 -4.11
CA MET A 100 0.41 -13.24 -4.26
C MET A 100 -0.12 -14.02 -5.46
N GLY A 101 -0.49 -15.29 -5.24
CA GLY A 101 -0.80 -16.24 -6.31
C GLY A 101 0.46 -16.59 -7.12
N ASP A 102 0.40 -16.43 -8.44
CA ASP A 102 1.52 -16.73 -9.36
C ASP A 102 2.58 -15.61 -9.46
N TYR A 103 2.38 -14.53 -8.70
CA TYR A 103 3.23 -13.34 -8.73
C TYR A 103 4.10 -13.28 -7.48
N ASN A 104 5.40 -13.03 -7.66
CA ASN A 104 6.22 -12.43 -6.62
C ASN A 104 6.14 -10.90 -6.76
N VAL A 105 5.46 -10.24 -5.83
CA VAL A 105 5.35 -8.78 -5.78
C VAL A 105 6.53 -8.24 -4.99
N VAL A 106 7.37 -7.44 -5.66
CA VAL A 106 8.56 -6.83 -5.06
C VAL A 106 8.27 -5.36 -4.80
N ILE A 107 8.33 -4.97 -3.53
CA ILE A 107 8.01 -3.63 -3.04
C ILE A 107 9.28 -3.01 -2.47
N GLU A 108 9.75 -1.93 -3.07
CA GLU A 108 11.04 -1.30 -2.76
C GLU A 108 10.86 0.17 -2.41
N LEU A 109 11.79 0.73 -1.61
CA LEU A 109 11.89 2.17 -1.43
C LEU A 109 12.01 2.88 -2.78
N TYR A 110 11.41 4.06 -2.89
CA TYR A 110 11.48 4.81 -4.12
C TYR A 110 12.91 5.16 -4.50
N SER A 111 13.30 4.78 -5.70
CA SER A 111 14.60 5.10 -6.27
C SER A 111 14.47 5.90 -7.56
N ARG A 112 15.40 6.84 -7.76
CA ARG A 112 15.55 7.63 -8.97
C ARG A 112 16.93 7.36 -9.56
N ARG A 113 16.97 6.85 -10.80
CA ARG A 113 18.22 6.49 -11.50
C ARG A 113 19.11 5.54 -10.67
N GLY A 114 18.50 4.56 -10.01
CA GLY A 114 19.20 3.54 -9.21
C GLY A 114 19.68 3.99 -7.83
N ARG A 115 19.35 5.21 -7.40
CA ARG A 115 19.63 5.70 -6.04
C ARG A 115 18.33 5.86 -5.28
N ILE A 116 18.26 5.33 -4.06
CA ILE A 116 17.16 5.58 -3.13
C ILE A 116 17.16 7.07 -2.78
N VAL A 117 15.98 7.70 -2.80
CA VAL A 117 15.81 9.15 -2.58
C VAL A 117 14.74 9.46 -1.53
N VAL A 118 14.35 8.45 -0.74
CA VAL A 118 13.37 8.53 0.34
C VAL A 118 13.90 7.72 1.52
N ASP A 119 13.55 8.14 2.73
CA ASP A 119 14.00 7.47 3.96
C ASP A 119 13.09 6.29 4.34
N ASP A 120 11.82 6.37 3.92
CA ASP A 120 10.77 5.42 4.24
C ASP A 120 9.70 5.32 3.14
N ALA A 121 8.96 4.23 3.16
CA ALA A 121 7.78 4.02 2.33
C ALA A 121 6.74 3.18 3.06
N PHE A 122 5.47 3.38 2.73
CA PHE A 122 4.39 2.61 3.35
C PHE A 122 3.21 2.44 2.41
N GLY A 123 2.40 1.43 2.67
CA GLY A 123 1.23 1.18 1.83
C GLY A 123 0.62 -0.19 2.01
N LEU A 124 -0.23 -0.54 1.06
CA LEU A 124 -0.82 -1.85 0.89
C LEU A 124 -0.92 -2.23 -0.59
N VAL A 125 -0.91 -3.54 -0.84
CA VAL A 125 -1.17 -4.16 -2.13
C VAL A 125 -2.27 -5.20 -1.94
N ILE A 126 -3.30 -5.16 -2.78
CA ILE A 126 -4.41 -6.12 -2.82
C ILE A 126 -4.47 -6.73 -4.22
N LYS A 127 -4.55 -8.06 -4.29
CA LYS A 127 -4.81 -8.80 -5.52
C LYS A 127 -6.32 -8.91 -5.76
N THR A 128 -6.86 -7.99 -6.55
CA THR A 128 -8.31 -7.83 -6.79
C THR A 128 -8.87 -8.76 -7.88
N GLY A 129 -7.98 -9.34 -8.70
CA GLY A 129 -8.35 -10.31 -9.74
C GLY A 129 -7.18 -11.23 -10.09
N GLU A 130 -7.30 -12.04 -11.14
CA GLU A 130 -6.21 -12.92 -11.58
C GLU A 130 -4.95 -12.10 -11.93
N LYS A 131 -5.13 -11.03 -12.71
CA LYS A 131 -4.09 -10.16 -13.25
C LYS A 131 -4.26 -8.71 -12.81
N GLU A 132 -5.02 -8.49 -11.74
CA GLU A 132 -5.45 -7.16 -11.30
C GLU A 132 -5.06 -6.93 -9.85
N PHE A 133 -4.48 -5.76 -9.61
CA PHE A 133 -4.00 -5.34 -8.32
C PHE A 133 -4.50 -3.93 -8.01
N LEU A 134 -4.80 -3.68 -6.74
CA LEU A 134 -5.02 -2.36 -6.19
C LEU A 134 -3.84 -2.05 -5.27
N VAL A 135 -3.12 -0.96 -5.55
CA VAL A 135 -2.03 -0.51 -4.71
C VAL A 135 -2.37 0.84 -4.12
N ALA A 136 -2.02 1.04 -2.86
CA ALA A 136 -2.16 2.32 -2.20
C ALA A 136 -1.01 2.60 -1.24
N GLY A 137 -0.61 3.87 -1.12
CA GLY A 137 0.47 4.27 -0.21
C GLY A 137 1.34 5.36 -0.79
N SER A 138 2.57 5.43 -0.29
CA SER A 138 3.52 6.50 -0.59
C SER A 138 4.94 5.96 -0.74
N ARG A 139 5.73 6.61 -1.60
CA ARG A 139 7.19 6.50 -1.68
C ARG A 139 7.76 5.09 -1.97
N ALA A 140 7.00 4.24 -2.65
CA ALA A 140 7.46 2.91 -3.07
C ALA A 140 7.48 2.71 -4.59
N LEU A 141 8.33 1.79 -5.03
CA LEU A 141 8.28 1.14 -6.33
C LEU A 141 7.74 -0.27 -6.16
N ILE A 142 6.77 -0.67 -6.99
CA ILE A 142 6.18 -2.00 -6.94
C ILE A 142 6.36 -2.68 -8.30
N SER A 143 7.03 -3.83 -8.32
CA SER A 143 7.25 -4.63 -9.53
C SER A 143 6.76 -6.07 -9.34
N PHE A 144 6.58 -6.78 -10.45
CA PHE A 144 6.02 -8.12 -10.47
C PHE A 144 7.01 -9.07 -11.14
N LYS A 145 7.35 -10.18 -10.49
CA LYS A 145 8.27 -11.21 -10.99
C LYS A 145 7.59 -12.56 -11.04
N SER A 146 8.08 -13.44 -11.93
CA SER A 146 7.58 -14.81 -12.05
C SER A 146 8.20 -15.70 -10.99
N LEU A 147 7.36 -16.53 -10.37
CA LEU A 147 7.79 -17.60 -9.47
C LEU A 147 8.19 -18.88 -10.23
N VAL A 148 7.75 -19.04 -11.48
CA VAL A 148 7.81 -20.30 -12.22
C VAL A 148 9.06 -20.39 -13.10
N SER A 149 9.48 -19.29 -13.73
CA SER A 149 10.67 -19.31 -14.59
C SER A 149 11.35 -17.94 -14.69
N PRO A 150 12.69 -17.87 -14.60
CA PRO A 150 13.44 -16.65 -14.89
C PRO A 150 13.28 -16.15 -16.35
N LYS A 151 12.83 -17.02 -17.26
CA LYS A 151 12.53 -16.67 -18.65
C LYS A 151 11.16 -16.04 -18.82
N GLU A 152 10.24 -16.30 -17.88
CA GLU A 152 8.90 -15.73 -17.87
C GLU A 152 8.93 -14.38 -17.16
N LYS A 153 8.60 -13.33 -17.90
CA LYS A 153 8.62 -11.96 -17.40
C LYS A 153 7.19 -11.49 -17.18
N TYR A 154 6.98 -10.85 -16.04
CA TYR A 154 5.77 -10.10 -15.80
C TYR A 154 6.05 -8.62 -16.05
N GLY A 155 5.16 -8.00 -16.80
CA GLY A 155 5.17 -6.57 -17.08
C GLY A 155 3.97 -5.92 -16.42
N ILE A 156 4.10 -4.62 -16.18
CA ILE A 156 2.96 -3.80 -15.79
C ILE A 156 2.23 -3.38 -17.05
N GLY A 157 0.96 -3.77 -17.14
CA GLY A 157 0.05 -3.32 -18.17
C GLY A 157 -0.43 -1.92 -17.86
N THR A 158 -1.67 -1.81 -17.42
CA THR A 158 -2.31 -0.52 -17.24
C THR A 158 -2.17 -0.05 -15.79
N VAL A 159 -1.77 1.21 -15.58
CA VAL A 159 -1.72 1.84 -14.25
C VAL A 159 -2.64 3.04 -14.24
N GLN A 160 -3.76 2.94 -13.54
CA GLN A 160 -4.80 3.96 -13.47
C GLN A 160 -4.82 4.58 -12.08
N GLU A 161 -4.59 5.89 -11.98
CA GLU A 161 -4.83 6.61 -10.74
C GLU A 161 -6.32 6.58 -10.39
N ILE A 162 -6.60 6.53 -9.10
CA ILE A 162 -7.91 6.76 -8.52
C ILE A 162 -7.81 8.02 -7.67
N VAL A 163 -8.65 9.00 -7.96
CA VAL A 163 -8.63 10.32 -7.31
C VAL A 163 -10.00 10.64 -6.72
N HIS A 164 -10.00 11.35 -5.59
CA HIS A 164 -11.20 11.91 -5.01
C HIS A 164 -11.30 13.38 -5.40
N THR A 165 -12.37 13.78 -6.07
CA THR A 165 -12.62 15.17 -6.45
C THR A 165 -14.09 15.47 -6.33
N ASN A 166 -14.46 16.64 -5.80
CA ASN A 166 -15.87 17.06 -5.65
C ASN A 166 -16.73 16.01 -4.92
N GLY A 167 -16.18 15.38 -3.89
CA GLY A 167 -16.90 14.38 -3.10
C GLY A 167 -17.00 12.98 -3.74
N GLN A 168 -16.48 12.77 -4.95
CA GLN A 168 -16.61 11.51 -5.67
C GLN A 168 -15.26 10.90 -6.06
N TRP A 169 -15.21 9.56 -6.04
CA TRP A 169 -14.08 8.79 -6.56
C TRP A 169 -14.20 8.61 -8.07
N LYS A 170 -13.14 8.93 -8.79
CA LYS A 170 -13.07 8.76 -10.24
C LYS A 170 -11.69 8.27 -10.67
N SER A 171 -11.62 7.75 -11.89
CA SER A 171 -10.34 7.50 -12.55
C SER A 171 -9.62 8.83 -12.80
N GLY A 172 -8.39 8.93 -12.30
CA GLY A 172 -7.46 10.01 -12.60
C GLY A 172 -6.70 9.76 -13.91
N ARG A 173 -5.38 10.01 -13.92
CA ARG A 173 -4.57 9.80 -15.12
C ARG A 173 -4.26 8.31 -15.32
N ARG A 174 -4.10 7.93 -16.59
CA ARG A 174 -3.43 6.70 -16.97
C ARG A 174 -1.93 6.97 -17.00
N LEU A 175 -1.17 6.33 -16.12
CA LEU A 175 0.27 6.52 -16.01
C LEU A 175 1.00 5.62 -17.03
N ASN A 176 2.07 6.14 -17.64
CA ASN A 176 2.89 5.37 -18.57
C ASN A 176 4.33 5.92 -18.67
N GLY A 177 5.17 5.32 -19.52
CA GLY A 177 6.52 5.81 -19.78
C GLY A 177 7.33 5.97 -18.50
N ASP A 178 7.85 7.16 -18.23
CA ASP A 178 8.65 7.41 -17.03
C ASP A 178 7.84 7.27 -15.72
N GLU A 179 6.53 7.44 -15.75
CA GLU A 179 5.64 7.31 -14.57
C GLU A 179 5.47 5.84 -14.14
N THR A 180 5.72 4.88 -15.04
CA THR A 180 5.71 3.43 -14.75
C THR A 180 7.11 2.82 -14.78
N HIS A 181 8.14 3.67 -14.59
CA HIS A 181 9.54 3.25 -14.68
C HIS A 181 9.87 2.57 -16.01
N ARG A 182 9.21 3.00 -17.09
CA ARG A 182 9.23 2.42 -18.44
C ARG A 182 8.61 1.01 -18.46
N GLY A 183 7.43 0.87 -17.84
CA GLY A 183 6.67 -0.39 -17.75
C GLY A 183 7.23 -1.42 -16.76
N ARG A 184 8.22 -1.06 -15.93
CA ARG A 184 8.93 -1.98 -15.03
C ARG A 184 8.45 -1.94 -13.58
N ALA A 185 7.90 -0.81 -13.13
CA ALA A 185 7.42 -0.66 -11.76
C ALA A 185 6.29 0.36 -11.67
N VAL A 186 5.32 0.09 -10.82
CA VAL A 186 4.31 1.04 -10.38
C VAL A 186 4.99 2.01 -9.41
N LYS A 187 4.72 3.31 -9.56
CA LYS A 187 5.30 4.36 -8.73
C LYS A 187 4.22 4.96 -7.83
N LEU A 188 4.38 4.81 -6.52
CA LEU A 188 3.56 5.54 -5.56
C LEU A 188 4.08 7.00 -5.41
N PRO A 189 3.19 7.97 -5.13
CA PRO A 189 3.54 9.39 -5.01
C PRO A 189 4.40 9.67 -3.77
N MET A 190 4.96 10.88 -3.67
CA MET A 190 5.90 11.27 -2.59
C MET A 190 5.23 11.81 -1.33
N GLU A 191 4.19 12.62 -1.50
CA GLU A 191 3.62 13.46 -0.44
C GLU A 191 2.24 12.97 0.03
N GLU A 192 1.57 12.19 -0.81
CA GLU A 192 0.19 11.74 -0.61
C GLU A 192 0.09 10.21 -0.46
N ILE A 193 -1.08 9.74 -0.03
CA ILE A 193 -1.48 8.34 -0.16
C ILE A 193 -2.14 8.17 -1.52
N GLY A 194 -1.34 7.81 -2.53
CA GLY A 194 -1.85 7.53 -3.87
C GLY A 194 -2.60 6.20 -3.90
N ILE A 195 -3.62 6.10 -4.76
CA ILE A 195 -4.35 4.86 -5.03
C ILE A 195 -4.30 4.59 -6.53
N GLN A 196 -3.85 3.39 -6.92
CA GLN A 196 -3.72 3.02 -8.33
C GLN A 196 -4.26 1.61 -8.58
N ARG A 197 -5.10 1.47 -9.61
CA ARG A 197 -5.50 0.16 -10.16
C ARG A 197 -4.46 -0.25 -11.21
N VAL A 198 -3.98 -1.48 -11.08
CA VAL A 198 -2.87 -2.01 -11.87
C VAL A 198 -3.32 -3.30 -12.53
N THR A 199 -3.11 -3.41 -13.83
CA THR A 199 -3.15 -4.71 -14.51
C THR A 199 -1.72 -5.17 -14.81
N VAL A 200 -1.50 -6.47 -14.72
CA VAL A 200 -0.22 -7.09 -15.05
C VAL A 200 -0.39 -8.06 -16.21
N TYR A 201 0.67 -8.28 -16.98
CA TYR A 201 0.65 -9.24 -18.06
C TYR A 201 1.92 -10.09 -18.05
N HIS A 202 1.79 -11.27 -18.63
CA HIS A 202 2.87 -12.21 -18.81
C HIS A 202 3.42 -12.11 -20.23
N TYR A 203 4.74 -12.17 -20.40
CA TYR A 203 5.39 -12.20 -21.69
C TYR A 203 6.68 -13.04 -21.66
N ARG A 204 7.07 -13.52 -22.84
CA ARG A 204 8.29 -14.31 -23.08
C ARG A 204 9.28 -13.52 -23.93
#